data_AF-A0AAU6LSR5-F1
#
_entry.id   AF-A0AAU6LSR5-F1
#
_cell.length_a   1.000
_cell.length_b   1.000
_cell.length_c   1.000
_cell.angle_alpha   90.00
_cell.angle_beta   90.00
_cell.angle_gamma   90.00
#
_symmetry.space_group_name_H-M   'P 1'
#
loop_
_entity.id
_entity.type
_entity.pdbx_description
1 polymer ?
#
loop_
_entity_poly.entity_id
_entity_poly.type
_entity_poly.pdbx_seq_one_letter_code
_entity_poly.pdbx_strand_id
1 'polypeptide(L)'
;MAPAVHHIRSVTEAYLDRHPEERDSLAPLFAALASSDDPTSRKTYPAHVTCSAILIDGDRRVLHIVHKASGKLLAPGGHSEPEDRHLRDAALRELHEEAGIPPSVVVSLSGYEDVPLDIDVHAIDANPSKDEPAHHHVDFRWAFHLGAEHAVTLQEEEVDGYEWRPIASAAAPTVRSKLALLT
;
A
#
# COMPACT_ATOMS: atom_id res chain seq x y z
N MET A 1 -11.60 -13.54 -7.08
CA MET A 1 -12.11 -12.41 -7.89
C MET A 1 -11.43 -11.18 -7.34
N ALA A 2 -10.90 -10.31 -8.21
CA ALA A 2 -10.30 -9.05 -7.79
C ALA A 2 -11.26 -8.23 -6.89
N PRO A 3 -10.74 -7.37 -6.01
CA PRO A 3 -11.55 -6.55 -5.12
C PRO A 3 -12.60 -5.76 -5.92
N ALA A 4 -13.86 -5.94 -5.55
CA ALA A 4 -14.96 -5.32 -6.30
C ALA A 4 -14.95 -3.79 -6.16
N VAL A 5 -15.37 -3.06 -7.19
CA VAL A 5 -15.43 -1.58 -7.20
C VAL A 5 -16.19 -1.01 -5.99
N HIS A 6 -17.24 -1.69 -5.53
CA HIS A 6 -17.99 -1.27 -4.34
C HIS A 6 -17.16 -1.33 -3.05
N HIS A 7 -16.25 -2.30 -2.94
CA HIS A 7 -15.32 -2.43 -1.82
C HIS A 7 -14.36 -1.25 -1.80
N ILE A 8 -13.73 -0.95 -2.94
CA ILE A 8 -12.79 0.17 -3.07
C ILE A 8 -13.47 1.49 -2.67
N ARG A 9 -14.67 1.76 -3.22
CA ARG A 9 -15.44 2.96 -2.87
C ARG A 9 -15.75 3.06 -1.38
N SER A 10 -16.21 1.96 -0.78
CA SER A 10 -16.58 1.94 0.65
C SER A 10 -15.36 2.19 1.55
N VAL A 11 -14.22 1.58 1.23
CA VAL A 11 -12.96 1.80 1.95
C VAL A 11 -12.48 3.25 1.81
N THR A 12 -12.55 3.82 0.60
CA THR A 12 -12.20 5.22 0.37
C THR A 12 -13.11 6.19 1.11
N GLU A 13 -14.42 5.94 1.15
CA GLU A 13 -15.36 6.77 1.91
C GLU A 13 -15.07 6.70 3.41
N ALA A 14 -14.87 5.51 3.97
CA ALA A 14 -14.50 5.34 5.38
C ALA A 14 -13.15 6.00 5.74
N TYR A 15 -12.21 6.03 4.79
CA TYR A 15 -10.96 6.78 4.93
C TYR A 15 -11.19 8.29 4.95
N LEU A 16 -12.00 8.82 4.02
CA LEU A 16 -12.30 10.24 3.91
C LEU A 16 -13.18 10.77 5.05
N ASP A 17 -13.91 9.92 5.75
CA ASP A 17 -14.57 10.29 7.01
C ASP A 17 -13.54 10.70 8.09
N ARG A 18 -12.31 10.17 8.01
CA ARG A 18 -11.19 10.50 8.92
C ARG A 18 -10.28 11.60 8.36
N HIS A 19 -10.18 11.69 7.04
CA HIS A 19 -9.29 12.60 6.31
C HIS A 19 -10.02 13.39 5.21
N PRO A 20 -11.05 14.19 5.55
CA PRO A 20 -11.88 14.87 4.56
C PRO A 20 -11.09 15.87 3.69
N GLU A 21 -10.00 16.42 4.23
CA GLU A 21 -9.09 17.33 3.53
C GLU A 21 -8.33 16.69 2.37
N GLU A 22 -8.23 15.36 2.34
CA GLU A 22 -7.50 14.62 1.29
C GLU A 22 -8.42 14.23 0.12
N ARG A 23 -9.70 14.62 0.13
CA ARG A 23 -10.64 14.26 -0.94
C ARG A 23 -10.15 14.68 -2.33
N ASP A 24 -9.60 15.89 -2.45
CA ASP A 24 -9.19 16.45 -3.73
C ASP A 24 -7.94 15.75 -4.29
N SER A 25 -7.04 15.26 -3.43
CA SER A 25 -5.87 14.50 -3.89
C SER A 25 -6.27 13.12 -4.45
N LEU A 26 -7.42 12.59 -4.05
CA LEU A 26 -7.98 11.32 -4.57
C LEU A 26 -8.81 11.48 -5.84
N ALA A 27 -8.81 12.65 -6.49
CA ALA A 27 -9.51 12.85 -7.76
C ALA A 27 -9.19 11.79 -8.84
N PRO A 28 -7.93 11.33 -9.02
CA PRO A 28 -7.62 10.26 -9.98
C PRO A 28 -8.30 8.93 -9.66
N LEU A 29 -8.44 8.58 -8.38
CA LEU A 29 -9.17 7.38 -7.94
C LEU A 29 -10.64 7.48 -8.30
N PHE A 30 -11.29 8.60 -8.00
CA PHE A 30 -12.70 8.79 -8.32
C PHE A 30 -12.97 8.77 -9.82
N ALA A 31 -12.05 9.27 -10.63
CA ALA A 31 -12.12 9.16 -12.09
C ALA A 31 -12.03 7.69 -12.55
N ALA A 32 -11.09 6.91 -11.99
CA ALA A 32 -10.96 5.48 -12.29
C ALA A 32 -12.22 4.69 -11.87
N LEU A 33 -12.78 4.97 -10.69
CA LEU A 33 -14.00 4.33 -10.17
C LEU A 33 -15.29 4.72 -10.93
N ALA A 34 -15.25 5.76 -11.76
CA ALA A 34 -16.35 6.16 -12.63
C ALA A 34 -16.27 5.53 -14.04
N SER A 35 -15.13 4.91 -14.39
CA SER A 35 -14.96 4.15 -15.63
C SER A 35 -15.66 2.78 -15.54
N SER A 36 -15.84 2.14 -16.69
CA SER A 36 -16.21 0.73 -16.79
C SER A 36 -15.03 -0.24 -16.60
N ASP A 37 -13.80 0.28 -16.64
CA ASP A 37 -12.59 -0.53 -16.50
C ASP A 37 -12.38 -0.98 -15.05
N ASP A 38 -11.69 -2.12 -14.87
CA ASP A 38 -11.30 -2.60 -13.55
C ASP A 38 -10.23 -1.68 -12.96
N PRO A 39 -10.50 -0.95 -11.85
CA PRO A 39 -9.55 -0.03 -11.25
C PRO A 39 -8.36 -0.75 -10.59
N THR A 40 -8.38 -2.07 -10.41
CA THR A 40 -7.27 -2.86 -9.85
C THR A 40 -6.33 -3.41 -10.93
N SER A 41 -6.72 -3.30 -12.20
CA SER A 41 -5.91 -3.77 -13.32
C SER A 41 -4.73 -2.84 -13.56
N ARG A 42 -3.51 -3.40 -13.60
CA ARG A 42 -2.28 -2.71 -14.01
C ARG A 42 -2.31 -2.14 -15.43
N LYS A 43 -3.35 -2.44 -16.22
CA LYS A 43 -3.57 -1.92 -17.59
C LYS A 43 -4.63 -0.82 -17.63
N THR A 44 -5.20 -0.43 -16.49
CA THR A 44 -6.14 0.67 -16.39
C THR A 44 -5.38 1.98 -16.21
N TYR A 45 -5.63 2.94 -17.10
CA TYR A 45 -4.99 4.25 -17.15
C TYR A 45 -6.06 5.35 -17.19
N PRO A 46 -5.78 6.57 -16.68
CA PRO A 46 -4.49 7.05 -16.20
C PRO A 46 -4.16 6.70 -14.75
N ALA A 47 -5.02 5.93 -14.06
CA ALA A 47 -4.79 5.53 -12.67
C ALA A 47 -5.38 4.15 -12.36
N HIS A 48 -4.69 3.40 -11.51
CA HIS A 48 -5.16 2.13 -10.96
C HIS A 48 -4.67 1.94 -9.51
N VAL A 49 -5.29 0.99 -8.81
CA VAL A 49 -5.11 0.74 -7.39
C VAL A 49 -3.93 -0.19 -7.14
N THR A 50 -3.11 0.17 -6.16
CA THR A 50 -2.10 -0.69 -5.53
C THR A 50 -2.32 -0.73 -4.02
N CYS A 51 -1.68 -1.66 -3.32
CA CYS A 51 -1.81 -1.82 -1.89
C CYS A 51 -0.44 -2.04 -1.26
N SER A 52 -0.18 -1.36 -0.13
CA SER A 52 1.08 -1.47 0.60
C SER A 52 0.86 -1.74 2.09
N ALA A 53 1.82 -2.39 2.73
CA ALA A 53 1.80 -2.74 4.15
C ALA A 53 2.78 -1.89 4.98
N ILE A 54 2.23 -1.04 5.84
CA ILE A 54 2.98 -0.32 6.88
C ILE A 54 3.10 -1.23 8.10
N LEU A 55 4.15 -2.05 8.14
CA LEU A 55 4.41 -2.95 9.27
C LEU A 55 5.24 -2.25 10.36
N ILE A 56 4.74 -2.26 11.60
CA ILE A 56 5.37 -1.65 12.78
C ILE A 56 5.84 -2.74 13.75
N ASP A 57 7.12 -2.73 14.12
CA ASP A 57 7.68 -3.67 15.11
C ASP A 57 7.48 -3.22 16.57
N GLY A 58 7.94 -4.05 17.51
CA GLY A 58 7.87 -3.78 18.95
C GLY A 58 8.67 -2.56 19.41
N ASP A 59 9.66 -2.13 18.62
CA ASP A 59 10.49 -0.93 18.87
C ASP A 59 9.90 0.34 18.23
N ARG A 60 8.68 0.25 17.67
CA ARG A 60 8.01 1.33 16.93
C ARG A 60 8.81 1.81 15.71
N ARG A 61 9.41 0.87 14.98
CA ARG A 61 10.01 1.10 13.67
C ARG A 61 9.09 0.55 12.58
N VAL A 62 9.12 1.19 11.42
CA VAL A 62 8.39 0.83 10.22
C VAL A 62 9.33 0.10 9.27
N LEU A 63 8.91 -1.07 8.77
CA LEU A 63 9.65 -1.82 7.75
C LEU A 63 9.61 -1.08 6.41
N HIS A 64 10.77 -0.97 5.78
CA HIS A 64 10.93 -0.49 4.41
C HIS A 64 11.76 -1.49 3.62
N ILE A 65 11.44 -1.66 2.35
CA ILE A 65 12.21 -2.41 1.36
C ILE A 65 12.88 -1.45 0.37
N VAL A 66 14.04 -1.84 -0.16
CA VAL A 66 14.72 -1.14 -1.25
C VAL A 66 14.20 -1.72 -2.57
N HIS A 67 13.23 -1.05 -3.18
CA HIS A 67 12.59 -1.51 -4.40
C HIS A 67 13.56 -1.40 -5.59
N LYS A 68 13.91 -2.55 -6.17
CA LYS A 68 15.00 -2.69 -7.16
C LYS A 68 14.81 -1.83 -8.40
N ALA A 69 13.59 -1.79 -8.95
CA ALA A 69 13.33 -1.06 -10.19
C ALA A 69 13.34 0.48 -10.01
N SER A 70 13.09 0.99 -8.80
CA SER A 70 13.06 2.44 -8.53
C SER A 70 14.25 2.94 -7.70
N GLY A 71 14.97 2.05 -7.02
CA GLY A 71 16.01 2.38 -6.05
C GLY A 71 15.49 3.11 -4.80
N LYS A 72 14.16 3.17 -4.60
CA LYS A 72 13.54 3.89 -3.49
C LYS A 72 13.31 2.98 -2.30
N LEU A 73 13.34 3.56 -1.10
CA LEU A 73 12.83 2.92 0.11
C LEU A 73 11.32 3.10 0.19
N LEU A 74 10.59 2.00 0.17
CA LEU A 74 9.14 1.94 0.16
C LEU A 74 8.64 0.96 1.22
N ALA A 75 7.37 1.06 1.58
CA ALA A 75 6.70 -0.05 2.26
C ALA A 75 6.55 -1.22 1.27
N PRO A 76 6.55 -2.48 1.74
CA PRO A 76 6.19 -3.60 0.88
C PRO A 76 4.81 -3.40 0.26
N GLY A 77 4.65 -3.68 -1.03
CA GLY A 77 3.39 -3.40 -1.72
C GLY A 77 3.42 -3.55 -3.23
N GLY A 78 2.24 -3.72 -3.81
CA GLY A 78 2.08 -4.07 -5.22
C GLY A 78 0.63 -4.02 -5.69
N HIS A 79 0.39 -4.62 -6.87
CA HIS A 79 -0.93 -4.71 -7.47
C HIS A 79 -1.79 -5.79 -6.78
N SER A 80 -3.10 -5.69 -6.89
CA SER A 80 -3.98 -6.79 -6.43
C SER A 80 -3.96 -7.97 -7.40
N GLU A 81 -4.04 -9.18 -6.86
CA GLU A 81 -4.15 -10.42 -7.61
C GLU A 81 -5.58 -11.01 -7.54
N PRO A 82 -5.95 -11.94 -8.44
CA PRO A 82 -7.28 -12.55 -8.46
C PRO A 82 -7.71 -13.24 -7.16
N GLU A 83 -6.75 -13.72 -6.36
CA GLU A 83 -6.91 -14.33 -5.05
C GLU A 83 -7.21 -13.33 -3.93
N ASP A 84 -6.84 -12.06 -4.10
CA ASP A 84 -7.04 -11.00 -3.12
C ASP A 84 -8.53 -10.61 -3.07
N ARG A 85 -9.22 -10.98 -1.99
CA ARG A 85 -10.66 -10.69 -1.84
C ARG A 85 -10.89 -9.24 -1.45
N HIS A 86 -9.98 -8.66 -0.70
CA HIS A 86 -9.98 -7.28 -0.26
C HIS A 86 -8.63 -6.63 -0.51
N LEU A 87 -8.59 -5.30 -0.62
CA LEU A 87 -7.35 -4.53 -0.79
C LEU A 87 -6.30 -4.82 0.31
N ARG A 88 -6.74 -5.03 1.55
CA ARG A 88 -5.84 -5.42 2.66
C ARG A 88 -5.17 -6.77 2.45
N ASP A 89 -5.80 -7.67 1.71
CA ASP A 89 -5.26 -9.01 1.45
C ASP A 89 -4.06 -8.89 0.50
N ALA A 90 -4.15 -8.01 -0.52
CA ALA A 90 -3.03 -7.67 -1.38
C ALA A 90 -1.84 -7.10 -0.59
N ALA A 91 -2.07 -6.13 0.31
CA ALA A 91 -1.00 -5.59 1.15
C ALA A 91 -0.31 -6.67 2.01
N LEU A 92 -1.09 -7.59 2.60
CA LEU A 92 -0.56 -8.69 3.40
C LEU A 92 0.19 -9.74 2.56
N ARG A 93 -0.27 -10.01 1.33
CA ARG A 93 0.40 -10.90 0.38
C ARG A 93 1.75 -10.31 -0.03
N GLU A 94 1.78 -9.05 -0.45
CA GLU A 94 3.02 -8.35 -0.86
C GLU A 94 4.03 -8.27 0.29
N LEU A 95 3.56 -8.00 1.52
CA LEU A 95 4.41 -8.07 2.71
C LEU A 95 5.07 -9.45 2.91
N HIS A 96 4.33 -10.52 2.61
CA HIS A 96 4.86 -11.88 2.70
C HIS A 96 5.80 -12.20 1.53
N GLU A 97 5.47 -11.79 0.31
CA GLU A 97 6.29 -12.03 -0.87
C GLU A 97 7.61 -11.26 -0.81
N GLU A 98 7.59 -9.96 -0.56
CA GLU A 98 8.76 -9.09 -0.63
C GLU A 98 9.65 -9.16 0.62
N ALA A 99 9.07 -9.46 1.79
CA ALA A 99 9.78 -9.44 3.07
C ALA A 99 9.67 -10.73 3.89
N GLY A 100 9.00 -11.77 3.38
CA GLY A 100 8.91 -13.07 4.05
C GLY A 100 8.08 -13.07 5.32
N ILE A 101 7.33 -12.01 5.62
CA ILE A 101 6.54 -11.89 6.85
C ILE A 101 5.12 -12.44 6.61
N PRO A 102 4.75 -13.62 7.15
CA PRO A 102 3.46 -14.22 6.84
C PRO A 102 2.31 -13.50 7.58
N PRO A 103 1.09 -13.47 7.03
CA PRO A 103 -0.06 -12.84 7.68
C PRO A 103 -0.38 -13.39 9.08
N SER A 104 0.05 -14.62 9.40
CA SER A 104 -0.16 -15.27 10.70
C SER A 104 0.62 -14.63 11.86
N VAL A 105 1.66 -13.84 11.58
CA VAL A 105 2.43 -13.10 12.60
C VAL A 105 2.12 -11.61 12.60
N VAL A 106 1.15 -11.18 11.81
CA VAL A 106 0.79 -9.78 11.60
C VAL A 106 -0.59 -9.51 12.19
N VAL A 107 -0.75 -8.39 12.89
CA VAL A 107 -2.01 -7.96 13.49
C VAL A 107 -2.35 -6.58 12.96
N SER A 108 -3.61 -6.33 12.60
CA SER A 108 -4.05 -4.98 12.22
C SER A 108 -3.79 -3.99 13.35
N LEU A 109 -3.35 -2.78 12.99
CA LEU A 109 -3.28 -1.68 13.95
C LEU A 109 -4.70 -1.39 14.47
N SER A 110 -4.86 -1.21 15.79
CA SER A 110 -6.18 -1.02 16.39
C SER A 110 -6.89 0.20 15.81
N GLY A 111 -8.12 0.02 15.34
CA GLY A 111 -8.92 1.06 14.67
C GLY A 111 -8.65 1.17 13.15
N TYR A 112 -7.74 0.38 12.61
CA TYR A 112 -7.37 0.32 11.18
C TYR A 112 -7.56 -1.09 10.59
N GLU A 113 -8.48 -1.87 11.15
CA GLU A 113 -8.78 -3.23 10.70
C GLU A 113 -9.41 -3.26 9.30
N ASP A 114 -10.27 -2.27 9.01
CA ASP A 114 -11.06 -2.19 7.76
C ASP A 114 -10.86 -0.87 7.00
N VAL A 115 -9.98 0.02 7.49
CA VAL A 115 -9.68 1.32 6.86
C VAL A 115 -8.16 1.47 6.76
N PRO A 116 -7.61 1.85 5.58
CA PRO A 116 -6.18 2.09 5.42
C PRO A 116 -5.73 3.26 6.31
N LEU A 117 -4.44 3.26 6.65
CA LEU A 117 -3.82 4.39 7.34
C LEU A 117 -3.67 5.59 6.42
N ASP A 118 -3.34 5.36 5.15
CA ASP A 118 -3.03 6.40 4.17
C ASP A 118 -3.50 5.93 2.77
N ILE A 119 -3.95 6.87 1.94
CA ILE A 119 -4.16 6.65 0.52
C ILE A 119 -3.35 7.69 -0.24
N ASP A 120 -2.37 7.24 -1.01
CA ASP A 120 -1.45 8.10 -1.72
C ASP A 120 -1.62 7.96 -3.23
N VAL A 121 -1.64 9.09 -3.93
CA VAL A 121 -1.65 9.11 -5.39
C VAL A 121 -0.28 9.60 -5.86
N HIS A 122 0.46 8.74 -6.55
CA HIS A 122 1.79 9.08 -7.06
C HIS A 122 1.97 8.68 -8.52
N ALA A 123 2.77 9.47 -9.22
CA ALA A 123 3.05 9.25 -10.63
C ALA A 123 4.06 8.10 -10.83
N ILE A 124 3.81 7.32 -11.86
CA ILE A 124 4.68 6.29 -12.40
C ILE A 124 5.11 6.74 -13.80
N ASP A 125 6.42 6.73 -14.02
CA ASP A 125 7.00 7.09 -15.31
C ASP A 125 6.58 6.08 -16.38
N ALA A 126 6.45 6.55 -17.62
CA ALA A 126 6.18 5.66 -18.74
C ALA A 126 7.30 4.62 -18.88
N ASN A 127 6.92 3.37 -19.14
CA ASN A 127 7.84 2.30 -19.47
C ASN A 127 7.55 1.76 -20.89
N PRO A 128 8.22 2.31 -21.93
CA PRO A 128 8.03 1.88 -23.32
C PRO A 128 8.35 0.40 -23.55
N SER A 129 9.24 -0.19 -22.76
CA SER A 129 9.59 -1.62 -22.89
C SER A 129 8.46 -2.55 -22.48
N LYS A 130 7.53 -2.08 -21.65
CA LYS A 130 6.36 -2.82 -21.15
C LYS A 130 5.03 -2.35 -21.76
N ASP A 131 5.10 -1.44 -22.75
CA ASP A 131 3.95 -0.76 -23.33
C ASP A 131 3.04 -0.16 -22.25
N GLU A 132 3.67 0.61 -21.36
CA GLU A 132 3.03 1.21 -20.18
C GLU A 132 3.20 2.73 -20.26
N PRO A 133 2.14 3.50 -20.56
CA PRO A 133 2.20 4.96 -20.52
C PRO A 133 2.43 5.46 -19.09
N ALA A 134 2.81 6.74 -18.98
CA ALA A 134 2.84 7.40 -17.68
C ALA A 134 1.43 7.38 -17.07
N HIS A 135 1.35 7.06 -15.78
CA HIS A 135 0.09 6.86 -15.08
C HIS A 135 0.27 7.13 -13.59
N HIS A 136 -0.76 6.87 -12.81
CA HIS A 136 -0.72 6.99 -11.35
C HIS A 136 -1.04 5.66 -10.69
N HIS A 137 -0.29 5.34 -9.64
CA HIS A 137 -0.76 4.40 -8.65
C HIS A 137 -1.59 5.17 -7.61
N VAL A 138 -2.72 4.57 -7.23
CA VAL A 138 -3.48 4.94 -6.04
C VAL A 138 -3.22 3.87 -5.00
N ASP A 139 -2.30 4.17 -4.09
CA ASP A 139 -1.72 3.23 -3.15
C ASP A 139 -2.47 3.27 -1.81
N PHE A 140 -3.19 2.19 -1.50
CA PHE A 140 -3.88 1.99 -0.24
C PHE A 140 -2.93 1.37 0.78
N ARG A 141 -2.51 2.16 1.76
CA ARG A 141 -1.47 1.78 2.73
C ARG A 141 -2.09 1.33 4.04
N TRP A 142 -2.03 0.04 4.30
CA TRP A 142 -2.63 -0.61 5.47
C TRP A 142 -1.63 -0.69 6.61
N ALA A 143 -2.05 -0.36 7.84
CA ALA A 143 -1.17 -0.37 9.00
C ALA A 143 -1.32 -1.63 9.84
N PHE A 144 -0.18 -2.21 10.20
CA PHE A 144 -0.10 -3.44 10.95
C PHE A 144 0.98 -3.39 12.03
N HIS A 145 0.83 -4.22 13.05
CA HIS A 145 1.86 -4.58 14.00
C HIS A 145 2.43 -5.96 13.71
N LEU A 146 3.72 -6.11 13.92
CA LEU A 146 4.37 -7.41 14.01
C LEU A 146 4.01 -8.02 15.37
N GLY A 147 3.09 -8.98 15.38
CA GLY A 147 2.56 -9.61 16.60
C GLY A 147 3.51 -10.59 17.26
N ALA A 148 4.48 -11.11 16.52
CA ALA A 148 5.56 -11.94 17.02
C ALA A 148 6.83 -11.69 16.21
N GLU A 149 8.00 -11.74 16.85
CA GLU A 149 9.28 -11.58 16.15
C GLU A 149 9.39 -12.54 14.96
N HIS A 150 9.78 -12.01 13.81
CA HIS A 150 9.98 -12.75 12.58
C HIS A 150 11.12 -12.13 11.79
N ALA A 151 11.96 -12.98 11.18
CA ALA A 151 13.07 -12.52 10.37
C ALA A 151 12.58 -12.06 8.99
N VAL A 152 13.07 -10.93 8.51
CA VAL A 152 12.81 -10.50 7.13
C VAL A 152 13.61 -11.39 6.18
N THR A 153 12.92 -11.98 5.21
CA THR A 153 13.53 -12.75 4.11
C THR A 153 13.11 -12.10 2.80
N LEU A 154 14.09 -11.63 2.02
CA LEU A 154 13.81 -10.85 0.83
C LEU A 154 13.52 -11.74 -0.37
N GLN A 155 12.61 -11.28 -1.22
CA GLN A 155 12.50 -11.74 -2.60
C GLN A 155 13.47 -10.91 -3.44
N GLU A 156 14.55 -11.56 -3.87
CA GLU A 156 15.70 -10.86 -4.47
C GLU A 156 15.45 -10.40 -5.92
N GLU A 157 14.35 -10.87 -6.54
CA GLU A 157 13.94 -10.43 -7.87
C GLU A 157 13.47 -8.96 -7.89
N GLU A 158 12.82 -8.50 -6.82
CA GLU A 158 12.19 -7.17 -6.72
C GLU A 158 12.76 -6.31 -5.60
N VAL A 159 13.44 -6.90 -4.61
CA VAL A 159 13.97 -6.20 -3.44
C VAL A 159 15.48 -6.39 -3.27
N ASP A 160 16.21 -5.27 -3.17
CA ASP A 160 17.67 -5.26 -3.00
C ASP A 160 18.13 -5.11 -1.53
N GLY A 161 17.20 -4.91 -0.59
CA GLY A 161 17.51 -4.69 0.82
C GLY A 161 16.29 -4.29 1.66
N TYR A 162 16.45 -4.18 2.97
CA TYR A 162 15.42 -3.64 3.87
C TYR A 162 16.01 -2.79 4.99
N GLU A 163 15.18 -1.91 5.54
CA GLU A 163 15.50 -1.07 6.70
C GLU A 163 14.31 -0.98 7.66
N TRP A 164 14.57 -1.17 8.96
CA TRP A 164 13.63 -0.77 10.01
C TRP A 164 13.91 0.67 10.40
N ARG A 165 12.97 1.58 10.13
CA ARG A 165 13.12 3.01 10.41
C ARG A 165 12.19 3.47 11.53
N PRO A 166 12.66 4.24 12.54
CA PRO A 166 11.76 4.89 13.48
C PRO A 166 10.61 5.61 12.76
N ILE A 167 9.41 5.67 13.38
CA ILE A 167 8.24 6.36 12.79
C ILE A 167 8.59 7.77 12.30
N ALA A 168 9.41 8.52 13.04
CA ALA A 168 9.83 9.87 12.69
C ALA A 168 10.66 9.97 11.39
N SER A 169 11.23 8.86 10.90
CA SER A 169 12.05 8.78 9.69
C SER A 169 11.51 7.80 8.64
N ALA A 170 10.29 7.28 8.79
CA ALA A 170 9.64 6.48 7.75
C ALA A 170 9.55 7.28 6.43
N ALA A 171 9.67 6.64 5.26
CA ALA A 171 9.92 7.34 4.00
C ALA A 171 8.76 8.28 3.60
N ALA A 172 7.51 7.82 3.71
CA ALA A 172 6.32 8.56 3.32
C ALA A 172 5.93 9.64 4.37
N PRO A 173 5.91 10.94 4.02
CA PRO A 173 5.56 12.01 4.96
C PRO A 173 4.17 11.89 5.58
N THR A 174 3.16 11.51 4.79
CA THR A 174 1.77 11.33 5.26
C THR A 174 1.67 10.21 6.28
N VAL A 175 2.30 9.07 6.01
CA VAL A 175 2.40 7.93 6.96
C VAL A 175 3.08 8.37 8.25
N ARG A 176 4.21 9.11 8.18
CA ARG A 176 4.88 9.64 9.39
C ARG A 176 3.94 10.49 10.24
N SER A 177 3.27 11.46 9.61
CA SER A 177 2.36 12.38 10.30
C SER A 177 1.19 11.65 10.94
N LYS A 178 0.59 10.67 10.25
CA LYS A 178 -0.54 9.90 10.76
C LYS A 178 -0.15 8.97 11.90
N LEU A 179 0.95 8.22 11.75
CA LEU A 179 1.46 7.36 12.83
C LEU A 179 1.85 8.14 14.09
N ALA A 180 2.35 9.37 13.95
CA ALA A 180 2.70 10.22 15.09
C ALA A 180 1.47 10.66 15.92
N LEU A 181 0.26 10.65 15.35
CA LEU A 181 -0.99 10.98 16.05
C LEU A 181 -1.59 9.80 16.81
N LEU A 182 -1.15 8.57 16.50
CA LEU A 182 -1.68 7.32 17.08
C LEU A 182 -0.92 6.88 18.33
N THR A 183 0.02 7.70 18.81
CA THR A 183 1.00 7.33 19.82
C THR A 183 1.08 8.36 20.92
#